data_AF-B0CZP9-F1
#
_entry.id   AF-B0CZP9-F1
#
_cell.length_a   1.000
_cell.length_b   1.000
_cell.length_c   1.000
_cell.angle_alpha   90.00
_cell.angle_beta   90.00
_cell.angle_gamma   90.00
#
_symmetry.space_group_name_H-M   'P 1'
#
loop_
_entity.id
_entity.type
_entity.pdbx_description
1 polymer ?
#
loop_
_entity_poly.entity_id
_entity_poly.type
_entity_poly.pdbx_seq_one_letter_code
_entity_poly.pdbx_strand_id
1 'polypeptide(L)'
;MDGSNHVERVVGEPIPIEFPQSLYDTELCVAVPLPFFLTQNLWFLVDEASTLPTVKSNPAPSETKGTYILNIEKLSNHFGKELTLTCSQWSEAAANMWSFQILRDKSGSEGEHATWFEKHFNFFNMLNKRDELYDTWKVMELESCQDHHSCHLKFSATDYDKALGLTEESHNLTHKLRKELQDFVNSSQMATGRPQGPPYQANGSFSQRVPP
;
A
#
# COMPACT_ATOMS: atom_id res chain seq x y z
N MET A 1 -36.25 -9.10 0.51
CA MET A 1 -35.86 -8.59 -0.82
C MET A 1 -36.96 -8.98 -1.79
N ASP A 2 -37.67 -8.01 -2.36
CA ASP A 2 -38.80 -8.20 -3.29
C ASP A 2 -38.42 -7.96 -4.76
N GLY A 3 -37.12 -7.73 -5.03
CA GLY A 3 -36.57 -7.56 -6.38
C GLY A 3 -36.83 -6.20 -7.02
N SER A 4 -37.46 -5.26 -6.29
CA SER A 4 -37.79 -3.91 -6.79
C SER A 4 -36.57 -3.08 -7.18
N ASN A 5 -35.39 -3.39 -6.62
CA ASN A 5 -34.12 -2.71 -6.91
C ASN A 5 -33.24 -3.44 -7.93
N HIS A 6 -33.73 -4.49 -8.60
CA HIS A 6 -32.95 -5.14 -9.64
C HIS A 6 -32.74 -4.21 -10.83
N VAL A 7 -31.48 -4.08 -11.25
CA VAL A 7 -31.09 -3.32 -12.45
C VAL A 7 -30.52 -4.27 -13.49
N GLU A 8 -30.78 -4.01 -14.77
CA GLU A 8 -30.19 -4.78 -15.86
C GLU A 8 -28.68 -4.54 -15.94
N ARG A 9 -27.90 -5.62 -16.07
CA ARG A 9 -26.47 -5.54 -16.34
C ARG A 9 -26.26 -5.09 -17.78
N VAL A 10 -25.81 -3.85 -17.96
CA VAL A 10 -25.33 -3.36 -19.27
C VAL A 10 -23.87 -3.81 -19.46
N VAL A 11 -23.62 -4.60 -20.50
CA VAL A 11 -22.27 -5.06 -20.83
C VAL A 11 -21.43 -3.88 -21.31
N GLY A 12 -20.22 -3.74 -20.76
CA GLY A 12 -19.31 -2.63 -21.06
C GLY A 12 -19.44 -1.44 -20.10
N GLU A 13 -20.53 -1.35 -19.35
CA GLU A 13 -20.67 -0.36 -18.29
C GLU A 13 -20.05 -0.86 -16.97
N PRO A 14 -19.29 -0.01 -16.26
CA PRO A 14 -18.85 -0.30 -14.90
C PRO A 14 -20.07 -0.61 -14.02
N ILE A 15 -19.98 -1.65 -13.19
CA ILE A 15 -21.00 -1.86 -12.17
C ILE A 15 -20.79 -0.76 -11.12
N PRO A 16 -21.82 0.01 -10.77
CA PRO A 16 -21.73 0.95 -9.65
C PRO A 16 -21.30 0.20 -8.40
N ILE A 17 -20.25 0.68 -7.75
CA ILE A 17 -19.78 0.11 -6.49
C ILE A 17 -20.61 0.73 -5.37
N GLU A 18 -21.31 -0.11 -4.62
CA GLU A 18 -21.97 0.30 -3.38
C GLU A 18 -21.02 0.15 -2.20
N PHE A 19 -20.98 1.15 -1.33
CA PHE A 19 -20.18 1.10 -0.10
C PHE A 19 -21.07 0.66 1.07
N PRO A 20 -20.72 -0.43 1.78
CA PRO A 20 -21.55 -0.92 2.88
C PRO A 20 -21.48 0.02 4.08
N GLN A 21 -22.56 0.13 4.86
CA GLN A 21 -22.64 0.98 6.05
C GLN A 21 -21.50 0.72 7.06
N SER A 22 -21.07 -0.53 7.19
CA SER A 22 -19.95 -0.91 8.05
C SER A 22 -18.65 -0.19 7.69
N LEU A 23 -18.44 0.16 6.41
CA LEU A 23 -17.29 0.93 5.95
C LEU A 23 -17.37 2.39 6.44
N TYR A 24 -18.55 3.00 6.36
CA TYR A 24 -18.81 4.35 6.89
C TYR A 24 -18.59 4.42 8.40
N ASP A 25 -19.17 3.48 9.14
CA ASP A 25 -19.06 3.43 10.60
C ASP A 25 -17.60 3.24 11.04
N THR A 26 -16.84 2.46 10.26
CA THR A 26 -15.41 2.23 10.50
C THR A 26 -14.60 3.49 10.27
N GLU A 27 -14.77 4.16 9.12
CA GLU A 27 -14.04 5.38 8.75
C GLU A 27 -14.31 6.56 9.71
N LEU A 28 -15.45 6.56 10.41
CA LEU A 28 -15.72 7.53 11.48
C LEU A 28 -14.87 7.30 12.74
N CYS A 29 -14.39 6.08 12.95
CA CYS A 29 -13.65 5.67 14.15
C CYS A 29 -12.14 5.53 13.89
N VAL A 30 -11.76 4.96 12.75
CA VAL A 30 -10.38 4.66 12.36
C VAL A 30 -10.23 4.83 10.84
N ALA A 31 -9.07 5.28 10.38
CA ALA A 31 -8.78 5.33 8.95
C ALA A 31 -8.83 3.92 8.34
N VAL A 32 -9.64 3.73 7.31
CA VAL A 32 -9.73 2.50 6.53
C VAL A 32 -8.57 2.46 5.54
N PRO A 33 -7.77 1.37 5.51
CA PRO A 33 -6.62 1.30 4.63
C PRO A 33 -6.99 1.32 3.15
N LEU A 34 -6.14 1.92 2.32
CA LEU A 34 -6.38 2.03 0.88
C LEU A 34 -6.68 0.69 0.18
N PRO A 35 -6.02 -0.45 0.51
CA PRO A 35 -6.36 -1.75 -0.08
C PRO A 35 -7.82 -2.18 0.06
N PHE A 36 -8.57 -1.70 1.05
CA PHE A 36 -9.99 -2.03 1.22
C PHE A 36 -10.84 -1.49 0.06
N PHE A 37 -10.36 -0.45 -0.61
CA PHE A 37 -11.04 0.19 -1.73
C PHE A 37 -10.75 -0.47 -3.09
N LEU A 38 -10.03 -1.59 -3.13
CA LEU A 38 -10.02 -2.42 -4.34
C LEU A 38 -11.44 -2.94 -4.62
N THR A 39 -11.86 -2.94 -5.88
CA THR A 39 -13.22 -3.33 -6.29
C THR A 39 -13.56 -4.72 -5.76
N GLN A 40 -12.64 -5.68 -5.87
CA GLN A 40 -12.83 -7.04 -5.35
C GLN A 40 -13.06 -7.09 -3.82
N ASN A 41 -12.40 -6.19 -3.06
CA ASN A 41 -12.51 -6.16 -1.61
C ASN A 41 -13.81 -5.47 -1.19
N LEU A 42 -14.26 -4.46 -1.95
CA LEU A 42 -15.57 -3.83 -1.75
C LEU A 42 -16.72 -4.82 -2.01
N TRP A 43 -16.64 -5.64 -3.07
CA TRP A 43 -17.59 -6.73 -3.31
C TRP A 43 -17.62 -7.72 -2.15
N PHE A 44 -16.44 -8.13 -1.67
CA PHE A 44 -16.35 -9.02 -0.50
C PHE A 44 -17.06 -8.43 0.73
N LEU A 45 -16.88 -7.12 1.00
CA LEU A 45 -17.53 -6.46 2.13
C LEU A 45 -19.06 -6.44 2.00
N VAL A 46 -19.60 -6.38 0.78
CA VAL A 46 -21.04 -6.43 0.52
C VAL A 46 -21.56 -7.87 0.64
N ASP A 47 -20.91 -8.82 -0.04
CA ASP A 47 -21.35 -10.21 -0.13
C ASP A 47 -21.27 -10.93 1.23
N GLU A 48 -20.20 -10.67 2.00
CA GLU A 48 -19.94 -11.32 3.29
C GLU A 48 -20.37 -10.46 4.48
N ALA A 49 -21.19 -9.42 4.28
CA ALA A 49 -21.50 -8.39 5.29
C ALA A 49 -21.91 -8.95 6.68
N SER A 50 -22.59 -10.10 6.73
CA SER A 50 -23.05 -10.74 7.98
C SER A 50 -21.99 -11.54 8.73
N THR A 51 -20.90 -11.94 8.06
CA THR A 51 -19.83 -12.80 8.59
C THR A 51 -18.52 -12.04 8.78
N LEU A 52 -18.47 -10.77 8.36
CA LEU A 52 -17.27 -9.93 8.49
C LEU A 52 -16.79 -9.87 9.95
N PRO A 53 -15.47 -10.01 10.18
CA PRO A 53 -14.91 -9.82 11.50
C PRO A 53 -15.10 -8.35 11.92
N THR A 54 -15.78 -8.14 13.04
CA THR A 54 -16.01 -6.82 13.63
C THR A 54 -15.35 -6.71 15.00
N VAL A 55 -15.15 -5.48 15.44
CA VAL A 55 -14.70 -5.14 16.79
C VAL A 55 -15.54 -3.98 17.31
N LYS A 56 -15.76 -3.94 18.62
CA LYS A 56 -16.47 -2.82 19.25
C LYS A 56 -15.52 -1.65 19.40
N SER A 57 -15.86 -0.50 18.83
CA SER A 57 -15.12 0.74 18.98
C SER A 57 -15.22 1.29 20.40
N ASN A 58 -14.35 2.25 20.74
CA ASN A 58 -14.57 3.08 21.91
C ASN A 58 -15.76 4.02 21.66
N PRO A 59 -16.60 4.30 22.68
CA PRO A 59 -17.68 5.27 22.53
C PRO A 59 -17.14 6.63 22.09
N ALA A 60 -17.84 7.30 21.18
CA ALA A 60 -17.52 8.68 20.85
C ALA A 60 -17.75 9.60 22.06
N PRO A 61 -17.14 10.80 22.10
CA PRO A 61 -17.47 11.80 23.11
C PRO A 61 -18.98 12.07 23.08
N SER A 62 -19.65 11.93 24.22
CA SER A 62 -21.13 11.98 24.43
C SER A 62 -21.90 10.65 24.29
N GLU A 63 -21.27 9.58 23.81
CA GLU A 63 -21.91 8.27 23.71
C GLU A 63 -21.60 7.36 24.91
N THR A 64 -22.55 6.51 25.27
CA THR A 64 -22.38 5.55 26.38
C THR A 64 -21.95 4.16 25.92
N LYS A 65 -22.03 3.89 24.62
CA LYS A 65 -21.68 2.59 24.02
C LYS A 65 -20.97 2.84 22.71
N GLY A 66 -19.87 2.11 22.49
CA GLY A 66 -19.22 2.07 21.18
C GLY A 66 -20.00 1.22 20.18
N THR A 67 -19.78 1.51 18.91
CA THR A 67 -20.41 0.88 17.75
C THR A 67 -19.55 -0.28 17.26
N TYR A 68 -20.15 -1.26 16.59
CA TYR A 68 -19.37 -2.32 15.94
C TYR A 68 -18.86 -1.83 14.60
N ILE A 69 -17.55 -1.88 14.42
CA ILE A 69 -16.85 -1.49 13.20
C ILE A 69 -16.08 -2.68 12.63
N LEU A 70 -15.63 -2.58 11.39
CA LEU A 70 -14.80 -3.60 10.75
C LEU A 70 -13.49 -3.78 11.53
N ASN A 71 -13.09 -5.04 11.72
CA ASN A 71 -11.79 -5.35 12.29
C ASN A 71 -10.72 -5.24 11.19
N ILE A 72 -10.17 -4.03 11.05
CA ILE A 72 -9.16 -3.70 10.02
C ILE A 72 -7.98 -4.66 10.07
N GLU A 73 -7.41 -4.93 11.25
CA GLU A 73 -6.25 -5.82 11.40
C GLU A 73 -6.52 -7.23 10.85
N LYS A 74 -7.67 -7.81 11.18
CA LYS A 74 -8.04 -9.14 10.69
C LYS A 74 -8.29 -9.15 9.18
N LEU A 75 -9.02 -8.15 8.67
CA LEU A 75 -9.35 -8.04 7.25
C LEU A 75 -8.14 -7.74 6.39
N SER A 76 -7.16 -6.97 6.88
CA SER A 76 -5.91 -6.70 6.18
C SER A 76 -5.09 -7.94 5.85
N ASN A 77 -5.29 -9.06 6.57
CA ASN A 77 -4.65 -10.33 6.19
C ASN A 77 -5.19 -10.90 4.87
N HIS A 78 -6.41 -10.52 4.49
CA HIS A 78 -7.04 -10.94 3.23
C HIS A 78 -6.96 -9.84 2.17
N PHE A 79 -7.20 -8.59 2.56
CA PHE A 79 -7.30 -7.45 1.64
C PHE A 79 -5.95 -6.84 1.27
N GLY A 80 -4.93 -7.05 2.11
CA GLY A 80 -3.65 -6.35 2.03
C GLY A 80 -3.50 -5.29 3.12
N LYS A 81 -2.24 -4.90 3.33
CA LYS A 81 -1.85 -3.84 4.26
C LYS A 81 -1.48 -2.60 3.46
N GLU A 82 -1.32 -1.48 4.15
CA GLU A 82 -0.76 -0.29 3.51
C GLU A 82 0.57 -0.60 2.80
N LEU A 83 0.82 0.10 1.69
CA LEU A 83 2.00 -0.04 0.84
C LEU A 83 2.15 -1.37 0.08
N THR A 84 1.17 -2.29 0.16
CA THR A 84 1.23 -3.58 -0.55
C THR A 84 0.64 -3.56 -1.96
N LEU A 85 -0.03 -2.48 -2.35
CA LEU A 85 -0.63 -2.35 -3.69
C LEU A 85 0.45 -2.19 -4.75
N THR A 86 0.15 -2.60 -5.98
CA THR A 86 0.87 -2.13 -7.17
C THR A 86 0.38 -0.72 -7.57
N CYS A 87 1.10 -0.02 -8.45
CA CYS A 87 0.66 1.29 -8.93
C CYS A 87 -0.74 1.26 -9.59
N SER A 88 -1.05 0.20 -10.35
CA SER A 88 -2.36 0.05 -10.99
C SER A 88 -3.47 -0.20 -9.96
N GLN A 89 -3.21 -1.03 -8.96
CA GLN A 89 -4.14 -1.29 -7.85
C GLN A 89 -4.34 -0.04 -6.99
N TRP A 90 -3.28 0.75 -6.78
CA TRP A 90 -3.39 2.04 -6.11
C TRP A 90 -4.30 2.99 -6.88
N SER A 91 -4.17 3.11 -8.21
CA SER A 91 -5.05 3.99 -9.00
C SER A 91 -6.52 3.57 -8.91
N GLU A 92 -6.81 2.26 -8.93
CA GLU A 92 -8.16 1.73 -8.73
C GLU A 92 -8.68 2.07 -7.33
N ALA A 93 -7.92 1.74 -6.29
CA ALA A 93 -8.30 1.98 -4.91
C ALA A 93 -8.47 3.47 -4.60
N ALA A 94 -7.61 4.34 -5.15
CA ALA A 94 -7.70 5.78 -5.02
C ALA A 94 -8.98 6.35 -5.63
N ALA A 95 -9.38 5.87 -6.81
CA ALA A 95 -10.63 6.29 -7.45
C ALA A 95 -11.86 5.88 -6.63
N ASN A 96 -11.86 4.67 -6.09
CA ASN A 96 -12.92 4.16 -5.23
C ASN A 96 -12.97 4.86 -3.88
N MET A 97 -11.81 5.13 -3.26
CA MET A 97 -11.71 5.89 -2.01
C MET A 97 -12.21 7.32 -2.22
N TRP A 98 -11.84 7.99 -3.31
CA TRP A 98 -12.38 9.32 -3.61
C TRP A 98 -13.91 9.30 -3.77
N SER A 99 -14.44 8.31 -4.49
CA SER A 99 -15.89 8.13 -4.66
C SER A 99 -16.60 7.92 -3.31
N PHE A 100 -15.99 7.14 -2.40
CA PHE A 100 -16.49 6.97 -1.04
C PHE A 100 -16.47 8.28 -0.25
N GLN A 101 -15.40 9.06 -0.35
CA GLN A 101 -15.26 10.32 0.38
C GLN A 101 -16.23 11.39 -0.14
N ILE A 102 -16.56 11.40 -1.44
CA ILE A 102 -17.68 12.19 -1.99
C ILE A 102 -18.98 11.87 -1.27
N LEU A 103 -19.30 10.59 -1.07
CA LEU A 103 -20.54 10.17 -0.40
C LEU A 103 -20.55 10.48 1.10
N ARG A 104 -19.38 10.61 1.73
CA ARG A 104 -19.24 10.99 3.15
C ARG A 104 -19.31 12.49 3.37
N ASP A 105 -18.88 13.27 2.39
CA ASP A 105 -18.86 14.72 2.52
C ASP A 105 -20.28 15.30 2.44
N LYS A 106 -20.58 16.28 3.31
CA LYS A 106 -21.91 16.90 3.41
C LYS A 106 -22.31 17.60 2.11
N SER A 107 -21.32 18.14 1.39
CA SER A 107 -21.53 18.85 0.13
C SER A 107 -21.18 17.98 -1.08
N GLY A 108 -21.09 16.65 -0.91
CA GLY A 108 -20.75 15.74 -1.99
C GLY A 108 -19.38 16.07 -2.59
N SER A 109 -19.31 16.12 -3.92
CA SER A 109 -18.07 16.42 -4.65
C SER A 109 -17.53 17.83 -4.43
N GLU A 110 -18.37 18.78 -4.01
CA GLU A 110 -17.96 20.16 -3.75
C GLU A 110 -17.46 20.38 -2.32
N GLY A 111 -17.49 19.34 -1.49
CA GLY A 111 -17.06 19.42 -0.10
C GLY A 111 -15.54 19.49 0.07
N GLU A 112 -15.08 20.09 1.17
CA GLU A 112 -13.65 20.30 1.43
C GLU A 112 -12.89 18.97 1.58
N HIS A 113 -13.52 17.93 2.11
CA HIS A 113 -12.89 16.62 2.30
C HIS A 113 -12.78 15.89 0.97
N ALA A 114 -13.87 15.83 0.20
CA ALA A 114 -13.88 15.24 -1.14
C ALA A 114 -12.88 15.93 -2.09
N THR A 115 -12.82 17.26 -2.04
CA THR A 115 -11.87 18.07 -2.82
C THR A 115 -10.41 17.82 -2.42
N TRP A 116 -10.14 17.54 -1.13
CA TRP A 116 -8.80 17.18 -0.69
C TRP A 116 -8.34 15.88 -1.34
N PHE A 117 -9.15 14.84 -1.29
CA PHE A 117 -8.84 13.53 -1.88
C PHE A 117 -8.69 13.61 -3.40
N GLU A 118 -9.55 14.38 -4.07
CA GLU A 118 -9.42 14.66 -5.51
C GLU A 118 -8.03 15.22 -5.84
N LYS A 119 -7.65 16.31 -5.18
CA LYS A 119 -6.37 16.98 -5.43
C LYS A 119 -5.17 16.11 -5.06
N HIS A 120 -5.26 15.42 -3.93
CA HIS A 120 -4.24 14.50 -3.44
C HIS A 120 -3.97 13.38 -4.46
N PHE A 121 -4.99 12.62 -4.86
CA PHE A 121 -4.80 11.52 -5.80
C PHE A 121 -4.44 12.02 -7.21
N ASN A 122 -5.00 13.15 -7.65
CA ASN A 122 -4.65 13.73 -8.95
C ASN A 122 -3.18 14.17 -9.02
N PHE A 123 -2.60 14.67 -7.93
CA PHE A 123 -1.17 14.99 -7.88
C PHE A 123 -0.32 13.77 -8.28
N PHE A 124 -0.53 12.63 -7.64
CA PHE A 124 0.22 11.40 -7.93
C PHE A 124 -0.11 10.83 -9.31
N ASN A 125 -1.36 10.90 -9.75
CA ASN A 125 -1.77 10.47 -11.09
C ASN A 125 -1.10 11.26 -12.22
N MET A 126 -0.75 12.52 -11.97
CA MET A 126 -0.11 13.41 -12.96
C MET A 126 1.42 13.38 -12.92
N LEU A 127 2.03 12.58 -12.05
CA LEU A 127 3.50 12.49 -11.98
C LEU A 127 4.08 11.92 -13.26
N ASN A 128 5.15 12.55 -13.75
CA ASN A 128 5.96 11.95 -14.80
C ASN A 128 6.61 10.67 -14.27
N LYS A 129 6.62 9.60 -15.07
CA LYS A 129 7.14 8.28 -14.66
C LYS A 129 6.48 7.73 -13.39
N ARG A 130 5.20 8.06 -13.15
CA ARG A 130 4.40 7.60 -12.00
C ARG A 130 4.64 6.13 -11.66
N ASP A 131 4.53 5.26 -12.65
CA ASP A 131 4.63 3.80 -12.45
C ASP A 131 6.07 3.36 -12.12
N GLU A 132 7.09 3.98 -12.73
CA GLU A 132 8.50 3.66 -12.49
C GLU A 132 8.93 4.07 -11.07
N LEU A 133 8.38 5.18 -10.57
CA LEU A 133 8.72 5.75 -9.27
C LEU A 133 7.74 5.35 -8.16
N TYR A 134 6.82 4.43 -8.43
CA TYR A 134 5.75 4.06 -7.49
C TYR A 134 6.27 3.68 -6.10
N ASP A 135 7.28 2.81 -6.04
CA ASP A 135 7.88 2.38 -4.77
C ASP A 135 8.58 3.52 -4.01
N THR A 136 8.93 4.60 -4.71
CA THR A 136 9.55 5.79 -4.14
C THR A 136 8.51 6.70 -3.50
N TRP A 137 7.40 7.00 -4.19
CA TRP A 137 6.44 8.00 -3.71
C TRP A 137 5.26 7.42 -2.89
N LYS A 138 4.96 6.12 -2.96
CA LYS A 138 3.80 5.54 -2.26
C LYS A 138 3.83 5.70 -0.73
N VAL A 139 5.02 5.81 -0.14
CA VAL A 139 5.17 6.07 1.30
C VAL A 139 4.77 7.50 1.64
N MET A 140 5.21 8.47 0.82
CA MET A 140 4.83 9.88 0.97
C MET A 140 3.32 10.08 0.79
N GLU A 141 2.70 9.37 -0.15
CA GLU A 141 1.26 9.38 -0.36
C GLU A 141 0.50 8.95 0.91
N LEU A 142 0.90 7.81 1.50
CA LEU A 142 0.31 7.32 2.74
C LEU A 142 0.49 8.29 3.90
N GLU A 143 1.69 8.84 4.09
CA GLU A 143 1.97 9.85 5.13
C GLU A 143 1.04 11.06 4.98
N SER A 144 0.85 11.54 3.76
CA SER A 144 -0.04 12.67 3.48
C SER A 144 -1.50 12.36 3.81
N CYS A 145 -1.97 11.13 3.55
CA CYS A 145 -3.29 10.66 3.96
C CYS A 145 -3.43 10.61 5.49
N GLN A 146 -2.43 10.08 6.20
CA GLN A 146 -2.42 9.99 7.66
C GLN A 146 -2.40 11.38 8.32
N ASP A 147 -1.63 12.30 7.77
CA ASP A 147 -1.56 13.69 8.23
C ASP A 147 -2.88 14.42 8.01
N HIS A 148 -3.53 14.23 6.85
CA HIS A 148 -4.85 14.78 6.60
C HIS A 148 -5.88 14.23 7.60
N HIS A 149 -5.91 12.92 7.82
CA HIS A 149 -6.82 12.29 8.77
C HIS A 149 -6.58 12.77 10.21
N SER A 150 -5.33 12.91 10.64
CA SER A 150 -4.97 13.24 12.02
C SER A 150 -5.10 14.74 12.33
N CYS A 151 -4.73 15.59 11.37
CA CYS A 151 -4.55 17.02 11.57
C CYS A 151 -5.46 17.90 10.70
N HIS A 152 -6.32 17.30 9.87
CA HIS A 152 -7.24 18.00 8.95
C HIS A 152 -6.51 19.00 8.03
N LEU A 153 -5.30 18.63 7.58
CA LEU A 153 -4.46 19.49 6.75
C LEU A 153 -5.10 19.72 5.38
N LYS A 154 -5.02 20.96 4.89
CA LYS A 154 -5.44 21.31 3.53
C LYS A 154 -4.38 20.86 2.52
N PHE A 155 -4.83 20.56 1.30
CA PHE A 155 -3.92 20.23 0.20
C PHE A 155 -3.13 21.47 -0.22
N SER A 156 -1.82 21.29 -0.46
CA SER A 156 -0.90 22.33 -0.93
C SER A 156 0.02 21.73 -2.00
N ALA A 157 -0.19 22.08 -3.27
CA ALA A 157 0.63 21.57 -4.37
C ALA A 157 2.13 21.88 -4.16
N THR A 158 2.42 23.09 -3.69
CA THR A 158 3.79 23.54 -3.40
C THR A 158 4.49 22.67 -2.36
N ASP A 159 3.77 22.19 -1.34
CA ASP A 159 4.39 21.35 -0.30
C ASP A 159 4.51 19.90 -0.76
N TYR A 160 3.59 19.42 -1.59
CA TYR A 160 3.70 18.13 -2.26
C TYR A 160 4.91 18.10 -3.21
N ASP A 161 5.11 19.14 -4.02
CA ASP A 161 6.28 19.25 -4.91
C ASP A 161 7.59 19.19 -4.13
N LYS A 162 7.68 19.90 -2.99
CA LYS A 162 8.85 19.85 -2.10
C LYS A 162 9.06 18.46 -1.52
N ALA A 163 8.00 17.84 -0.99
CA ALA A 163 8.07 16.52 -0.38
C ALA A 163 8.45 15.44 -1.39
N LEU A 164 7.94 15.53 -2.62
CA LEU A 164 8.32 14.65 -3.72
C LEU A 164 9.81 14.81 -4.07
N GLY A 165 10.28 16.06 -4.20
CA GLY A 165 11.70 16.33 -4.46
C GLY A 165 12.62 15.74 -3.39
N LEU A 166 12.27 15.89 -2.11
CA LEU A 166 13.01 15.28 -0.99
C LEU A 166 12.99 13.74 -1.05
N THR A 167 11.85 13.16 -1.43
CA THR A 167 11.68 11.71 -1.55
C THR A 167 12.53 11.14 -2.68
N GLU A 168 12.54 11.80 -3.84
CA GLU A 168 13.38 11.43 -4.98
C GLU A 168 14.87 11.58 -4.67
N GLU A 169 15.29 12.67 -4.01
CA GLU A 169 16.66 12.86 -3.56
C GLU A 169 17.12 11.76 -2.59
N SER A 170 16.29 11.44 -1.60
CA SER A 170 16.55 10.36 -0.62
C SER A 170 16.67 9.00 -1.30
N HIS A 171 15.80 8.72 -2.27
CA HIS A 171 15.85 7.50 -3.07
C HIS A 171 17.14 7.40 -3.88
N ASN A 172 17.51 8.48 -4.59
CA ASN A 172 18.73 8.54 -5.39
C ASN A 172 19.99 8.34 -4.53
N LEU A 173 20.05 8.98 -3.35
CA LEU A 173 21.15 8.82 -2.40
C LEU A 173 21.26 7.37 -1.90
N THR A 174 20.13 6.77 -1.52
CA THR A 174 20.07 5.38 -1.05
C THR A 174 20.51 4.40 -2.14
N HIS A 175 20.08 4.62 -3.37
CA HIS A 175 20.47 3.80 -4.52
C HIS A 175 21.98 3.92 -4.79
N LYS A 176 22.54 5.13 -4.72
CA LYS A 176 23.98 5.37 -4.87
C LYS A 176 24.79 4.65 -3.79
N LEU A 177 24.40 4.78 -2.52
CA LEU A 177 25.07 4.11 -1.40
C LEU A 177 25.03 2.58 -1.54
N ARG A 178 23.88 2.02 -1.95
CA ARG A 178 23.74 0.58 -2.19
C ARG A 178 24.66 0.11 -3.31
N LYS A 179 24.76 0.87 -4.40
CA LYS A 179 25.66 0.55 -5.51
C LYS A 179 27.13 0.57 -5.08
N GLU A 180 27.56 1.61 -4.37
CA GLU A 180 28.92 1.74 -3.85
C GLU A 180 29.27 0.59 -2.89
N LEU A 181 28.35 0.21 -2.00
CA LEU A 181 28.53 -0.94 -1.11
C LEU A 181 28.65 -2.25 -1.89
N GLN A 182 27.81 -2.45 -2.91
CA GLN A 182 27.87 -3.65 -3.73
C GLN A 182 29.19 -3.74 -4.51
N ASP A 183 29.65 -2.63 -5.09
CA ASP A 183 30.92 -2.54 -5.81
C ASP A 183 32.11 -2.81 -4.87
N PHE A 184 32.05 -2.34 -3.63
CA PHE A 184 33.04 -2.64 -2.59
C PHE A 184 33.06 -4.13 -2.22
N VAL A 185 31.89 -4.74 -2.02
CA VAL A 185 31.77 -6.19 -1.71
C VAL A 185 32.31 -7.03 -2.86
N ASN A 186 31.93 -6.70 -4.10
CA ASN A 186 32.40 -7.40 -5.30
C ASN A 186 33.92 -7.28 -5.47
N SER A 187 34.49 -6.09 -5.23
CA SER A 187 35.94 -5.85 -5.31
C SER A 187 36.70 -6.62 -4.22
N SER A 188 36.14 -6.72 -3.01
CA SER A 188 36.74 -7.46 -1.90
C SER A 188 36.72 -8.97 -2.14
N GLN A 189 35.65 -9.51 -2.74
CA GLN A 189 35.57 -10.93 -3.09
C GLN A 189 36.56 -11.31 -4.22
N MET A 190 36.69 -10.46 -5.24
CA MET A 190 37.70 -10.62 -6.32
C MET A 190 39.14 -10.61 -5.78
N ALA A 191 39.43 -9.79 -4.76
CA ALA A 191 40.74 -9.73 -4.12
C ALA A 191 41.08 -10.98 -3.25
N THR A 192 40.07 -11.72 -2.79
CA THR A 192 40.25 -12.94 -1.97
C THR A 192 40.23 -14.25 -2.76
N GLY A 193 40.06 -14.19 -4.08
CA GLY A 193 40.18 -15.34 -4.97
C GLY A 193 41.61 -15.89 -4.99
N ARG A 194 41.92 -16.82 -4.08
CA ARG A 194 43.18 -17.57 -4.02
C ARG A 194 43.46 -18.20 -5.41
N PRO A 195 44.68 -18.09 -5.95
CA PRO A 195 45.07 -18.91 -7.09
C PRO A 195 44.95 -20.37 -6.70
N GLN A 196 44.27 -21.18 -7.51
CA GLN A 196 44.37 -22.64 -7.40
C GLN A 196 45.85 -23.01 -7.54
N GLY A 197 46.46 -23.43 -6.44
CA GLY A 197 47.81 -23.97 -6.43
C GLY A 197 47.90 -25.19 -7.36
N PRO A 198 49.07 -25.45 -7.95
CA PRO A 198 49.21 -26.44 -9.02
C PRO A 198 48.88 -27.86 -8.52
N PRO A 199 48.43 -28.75 -9.42
CA PRO A 199 48.03 -30.10 -9.05
C PRO A 199 49.25 -30.88 -8.56
N TYR A 200 49.16 -31.39 -7.34
CA TYR A 200 50.14 -32.32 -6.77
C TYR A 200 50.15 -33.62 -7.61
N GLN A 201 51.24 -33.86 -8.33
CA GLN A 201 51.54 -35.18 -8.90
C GLN A 201 52.06 -36.09 -7.78
N ALA A 202 51.30 -37.14 -7.47
CA ALA A 202 51.76 -38.21 -6.60
C ALA A 202 52.59 -39.22 -7.42
N ASN A 203 53.92 -39.12 -7.33
CA ASN A 203 54.84 -40.19 -7.73
C ASN A 203 55.21 -41.01 -6.49
N GLY A 204 55.00 -42.32 -6.56
CA GLY A 204 55.13 -43.25 -5.44
C GLY A 204 56.55 -43.71 -5.12
N SER A 205 56.70 -44.49 -4.03
CA SER A 205 57.30 -45.84 -4.04
C SER A 205 57.69 -46.35 -2.63
N PHE A 206 57.30 -47.60 -2.39
CA PHE A 206 57.99 -48.70 -1.69
C PHE A 206 58.26 -48.71 -0.16
N SER A 207 57.56 -49.66 0.47
CA SER A 207 58.08 -50.90 1.11
C SER A 207 58.83 -50.83 2.45
N GLN A 208 58.36 -51.63 3.42
CA GLN A 208 59.13 -52.66 4.17
C GLN A 208 58.17 -53.43 5.13
N ARG A 209 57.95 -54.73 4.90
CA ARG A 209 58.50 -55.92 5.62
C ARG A 209 58.01 -56.15 7.07
N VAL A 210 57.18 -57.20 7.20
CA VAL A 210 56.97 -58.17 8.31
C VAL A 210 58.34 -58.73 8.79
N PRO A 211 58.63 -59.21 10.05
CA PRO A 211 57.89 -60.16 10.94
C PRO A 211 58.12 -59.90 12.48
N PRO A 212 57.87 -60.83 13.43
CA PRO A 212 57.34 -62.22 13.38
C PRO A 212 55.98 -62.46 14.05
#